data_AF-A0A8T3NJZ5-F1
#
_entry.id   AF-A0A8T3NJZ5-F1
#
_cell.length_a   1.000
_cell.length_b   1.000
_cell.length_c   1.000
_cell.angle_alpha   90.00
_cell.angle_beta   90.00
_cell.angle_gamma   90.00
#
_symmetry.space_group_name_H-M   'P 1'
#
loop_
_entity.id
_entity.type
_entity.pdbx_description
1 polymer ?
#
loop_
_entity_poly.entity_id
_entity_poly.type
_entity_poly.pdbx_seq_one_letter_code
_entity_poly.pdbx_strand_id
1 'polypeptide(L)'
;MTTALRTEDSTRQHLASGKLVEGLEHMSPTYLEGMRRILTVSADTELISAPAYYRAAQDAPSLNAFGSAISIVQDELAHAHIAYRLLEDLGMEKDWLIYERPAKQWKYPYAFDVPLV
;
A
#
# COMPACT_ATOMS: atom_id res chain seq x y z
N MET A 1 18.82 -3.06 16.35
CA MET A 1 19.15 -1.72 16.85
C MET A 1 17.95 -0.84 16.56
N THR A 2 17.42 -0.11 17.53
CA THR A 2 16.28 0.79 17.30
C THR A 2 16.80 2.08 16.67
N THR A 3 16.48 2.31 15.39
CA THR A 3 16.86 3.55 14.70
C THR A 3 16.06 4.72 15.28
N ALA A 4 16.76 5.74 15.78
CA ALA A 4 16.12 6.91 16.37
C ALA A 4 15.58 7.86 15.28
N LEU A 5 14.34 8.31 15.45
CA LEU A 5 13.70 9.32 14.58
C LEU A 5 14.31 10.70 14.80
N ARG A 6 14.21 11.57 13.79
CA ARG A 6 14.62 12.99 13.85
C ARG A 6 13.51 13.90 14.35
N THR A 7 13.86 15.15 14.63
CA THR A 7 12.88 16.21 14.89
C THR A 7 12.21 16.68 13.60
N GLU A 8 11.05 17.31 13.71
CA GLU A 8 10.33 17.89 12.58
C GLU A 8 11.17 18.89 11.79
N ASP A 9 11.88 19.80 12.48
CA ASP A 9 12.72 20.81 11.83
C ASP A 9 13.88 20.18 11.05
N SER A 10 14.49 19.13 11.60
CA SER A 10 15.59 18.42 10.94
C SER A 10 15.10 17.68 9.68
N THR A 11 13.94 17.02 9.74
CA THR A 11 13.32 16.40 8.57
C THR A 11 12.94 17.44 7.52
N ARG A 12 12.38 18.59 7.91
CA ARG A 12 12.09 19.70 6.97
C ARG A 12 13.34 20.25 6.31
N GLN A 13 14.43 20.44 7.05
CA GLN A 13 15.69 20.91 6.50
C GLN A 13 16.31 19.88 5.53
N HIS A 14 16.24 18.59 5.86
CA HIS A 14 16.67 17.50 4.99
C HIS A 14 15.94 17.53 3.65
N LEU A 15 14.60 17.64 3.68
CA LEU A 15 13.75 17.78 2.49
C LEU A 15 14.05 19.07 1.71
N ALA A 16 14.18 20.21 2.38
CA ALA A 16 14.50 21.49 1.75
C ALA A 16 15.86 21.49 1.06
N SER A 17 16.80 20.63 1.49
CA SER A 17 18.09 20.42 0.84
C SER A 17 18.03 19.48 -0.38
N GLY A 18 16.84 19.01 -0.77
CA GLY A 18 16.64 18.12 -1.92
C GLY A 18 17.10 16.67 -1.69
N LYS A 19 17.32 16.27 -0.43
CA LYS A 19 17.78 14.91 -0.09
C LYS A 19 16.61 13.94 0.03
N LEU A 20 16.83 12.70 -0.39
CA LEU A 20 15.86 11.61 -0.27
C LEU A 20 15.71 11.14 1.18
N VAL A 21 14.50 10.68 1.53
CA VAL A 21 14.21 10.02 2.80
C VAL A 21 14.30 8.51 2.59
N GLU A 22 15.46 7.94 2.88
CA GLU A 22 15.74 6.53 2.59
C GLU A 22 15.50 5.57 3.77
N GLY A 23 15.25 6.10 4.97
CA GLY A 23 15.19 5.30 6.19
C GLY A 23 14.58 6.05 7.37
N LEU A 24 14.31 5.33 8.46
CA LEU A 24 13.68 5.86 9.67
C LEU A 24 14.50 7.01 10.28
N GLU A 25 15.82 6.96 10.18
CA GLU A 25 16.75 7.99 10.64
C GLU A 25 16.59 9.32 9.93
N HIS A 26 15.85 9.40 8.82
CA HIS A 26 15.54 10.63 8.11
C HIS A 26 14.16 11.21 8.48
N MET A 27 13.32 10.40 9.12
CA MET A 27 11.92 10.70 9.36
C MET A 27 11.72 11.35 10.73
N SER A 28 10.80 12.30 10.79
CA SER A 28 10.18 12.74 12.03
C SER A 28 9.01 11.81 12.38
N PRO A 29 8.52 11.82 13.64
CA PRO A 29 7.33 11.04 14.00
C PRO A 29 6.12 11.34 13.10
N THR A 30 5.87 12.62 12.78
CA THR A 30 4.75 13.00 11.90
C THR A 30 4.95 12.48 10.48
N TYR A 31 6.18 12.54 9.96
CA TYR A 31 6.49 12.01 8.64
C TYR A 31 6.26 10.49 8.57
N LEU A 32 6.75 9.76 9.57
CA LEU A 32 6.56 8.31 9.66
C LEU A 32 5.08 7.93 9.73
N GLU A 33 4.29 8.65 10.54
CA GLU A 33 2.83 8.43 10.61
C GLU A 33 2.17 8.67 9.25
N GLY A 34 2.52 9.75 8.57
CA GLY A 34 2.03 10.06 7.22
C GLY A 34 2.37 8.97 6.20
N MET A 35 3.63 8.51 6.20
CA MET A 35 4.09 7.43 5.31
C MET A 35 3.34 6.13 5.57
N ARG A 36 3.23 5.71 6.83
CA ARG A 36 2.47 4.51 7.21
C ARG A 36 1.02 4.61 6.76
N ARG A 37 0.38 5.77 6.93
CA ARG A 37 -1.00 6.00 6.49
C ARG A 37 -1.14 5.89 4.97
N ILE A 38 -0.30 6.56 4.20
CA ILE A 38 -0.34 6.55 2.73
C ILE A 38 -0.13 5.14 2.21
N LEU A 39 0.95 4.48 2.67
CA LEU A 39 1.27 3.11 2.25
C LEU A 39 0.19 2.11 2.65
N THR A 40 -0.46 2.28 3.82
CA THR A 40 -1.58 1.41 4.22
C THR A 40 -2.75 1.57 3.26
N VAL A 41 -3.14 2.80 2.92
CA VAL A 41 -4.23 3.04 1.97
C VAL A 41 -3.90 2.44 0.61
N SER A 42 -2.67 2.63 0.11
CA SER A 42 -2.24 2.03 -1.15
C SER A 42 -2.26 0.51 -1.08
N ALA A 43 -1.64 -0.11 -0.08
CA ALA A 43 -1.56 -1.57 0.06
C ALA A 43 -2.96 -2.22 0.14
N ASP A 44 -3.85 -1.64 0.93
CA ASP A 44 -5.24 -2.11 1.08
C ASP A 44 -6.01 -1.98 -0.23
N THR A 45 -5.80 -0.89 -0.98
CA THR A 45 -6.46 -0.63 -2.25
C THR A 45 -6.09 -1.68 -3.30
N GLU A 46 -4.81 -1.95 -3.47
CA GLU A 46 -4.35 -2.92 -4.48
C GLU A 46 -4.75 -4.35 -4.09
N LEU A 47 -4.76 -4.67 -2.79
CA LEU A 47 -5.21 -6.00 -2.35
C LEU A 47 -6.71 -6.20 -2.56
N ILE A 48 -7.54 -5.18 -2.35
CA ILE A 48 -9.00 -5.25 -2.54
C ILE A 48 -9.40 -5.13 -4.01
N SER A 49 -8.59 -4.47 -4.85
CA SER A 49 -8.86 -4.38 -6.29
C SER A 49 -8.71 -5.74 -6.99
N ALA A 50 -7.79 -6.60 -6.53
CA ALA A 50 -7.57 -7.94 -7.08
C ALA A 50 -8.84 -8.81 -7.18
N PRO A 51 -9.64 -9.03 -6.12
CA PRO A 51 -10.89 -9.80 -6.25
C PRO A 51 -11.96 -9.06 -7.09
N ALA A 52 -11.96 -7.74 -7.16
CA ALA A 52 -12.87 -6.98 -8.02
C ALA A 52 -12.55 -7.23 -9.51
N TYR A 53 -11.27 -7.11 -9.89
CA TYR A 53 -10.82 -7.42 -11.25
C TYR A 53 -10.97 -8.90 -11.59
N TYR A 54 -10.74 -9.79 -10.63
CA TYR A 54 -10.98 -11.22 -10.85
C TYR A 54 -12.44 -11.50 -11.22
N ARG A 55 -13.40 -10.90 -10.51
CA ARG A 55 -14.83 -11.05 -10.85
C ARG A 55 -15.12 -10.53 -12.26
N ALA A 56 -14.62 -9.35 -12.62
CA ALA A 56 -14.79 -8.82 -13.98
C ALA A 56 -14.15 -9.73 -15.04
N ALA A 57 -13.02 -10.37 -14.74
CA ALA A 57 -12.36 -11.31 -15.63
C ALA A 57 -13.24 -12.55 -15.93
N GLN A 58 -14.09 -12.98 -14.99
CA GLN A 58 -14.97 -14.15 -15.20
C GLN A 58 -15.97 -13.94 -16.34
N ASP A 59 -16.35 -12.68 -16.60
CA ASP A 59 -17.29 -12.29 -17.65
C ASP A 59 -16.59 -11.77 -18.92
N ALA A 60 -15.27 -11.97 -19.04
CA ALA A 60 -14.49 -11.45 -20.16
C ALA A 60 -14.98 -11.99 -21.52
N PRO A 61 -15.17 -11.13 -22.55
CA PRO A 61 -15.78 -11.53 -23.83
C PRO A 61 -14.84 -12.33 -24.75
N SER A 62 -13.57 -12.49 -24.38
CA SER A 62 -12.57 -13.25 -25.14
C SER A 62 -11.42 -13.71 -24.27
N LEU A 63 -10.66 -14.70 -24.75
CA LEU A 63 -9.45 -15.18 -24.06
C LEU A 63 -8.38 -14.08 -23.92
N ASN A 64 -8.26 -13.17 -24.89
CA ASN A 64 -7.32 -12.06 -24.80
C ASN A 64 -7.74 -11.08 -23.70
N ALA A 65 -9.04 -10.74 -23.62
CA ALA A 65 -9.56 -9.88 -22.57
C ALA A 65 -9.41 -10.52 -21.18
N PHE A 66 -9.67 -11.84 -21.08
CA PHE A 66 -9.42 -12.61 -19.88
C PHE A 66 -7.94 -12.56 -19.47
N GLY A 67 -7.03 -12.84 -20.41
CA GLY A 67 -5.59 -12.79 -20.17
C GLY A 67 -5.14 -11.42 -19.65
N SER A 68 -5.60 -10.33 -20.28
CA SER A 68 -5.32 -8.97 -19.81
C SER A 68 -5.86 -8.71 -18.40
N ALA A 69 -7.08 -9.13 -18.10
CA ALA A 69 -7.69 -8.93 -16.78
C ALA A 69 -6.95 -9.72 -15.69
N ILE A 70 -6.50 -10.95 -15.99
CA ILE A 70 -5.68 -11.75 -15.05
C ILE A 70 -4.29 -11.12 -14.85
N SER A 71 -3.68 -10.54 -15.88
CA SER A 71 -2.43 -9.79 -15.72
C SER A 71 -2.59 -8.58 -14.79
N ILE A 72 -3.73 -7.87 -14.87
CA ILE A 72 -4.04 -6.80 -13.90
C ILE A 72 -4.09 -7.37 -12.49
N VAL A 73 -4.83 -8.46 -12.26
CA VAL A 73 -4.90 -9.11 -10.93
C VAL A 73 -3.50 -9.47 -10.40
N GLN A 74 -2.62 -9.98 -11.26
CA GLN A 74 -1.24 -10.29 -10.89
C GLN A 74 -0.47 -9.03 -10.46
N ASP A 75 -0.59 -7.95 -11.22
CA ASP A 75 0.08 -6.68 -10.92
C ASP A 75 -0.41 -6.09 -9.60
N GLU A 76 -1.72 -6.10 -9.32
CA GLU A 76 -2.25 -5.55 -8.07
C GLU A 76 -1.83 -6.36 -6.84
N LEU A 77 -1.76 -7.69 -6.96
CA LEU A 77 -1.20 -8.52 -5.89
C LEU A 77 0.29 -8.21 -5.64
N ALA A 78 1.06 -7.94 -6.71
CA ALA A 78 2.46 -7.55 -6.60
C ALA A 78 2.61 -6.15 -5.97
N HIS A 79 1.80 -5.18 -6.38
CA HIS A 79 1.79 -3.83 -5.81
C HIS A 79 1.44 -3.86 -4.31
N ALA A 80 0.39 -4.59 -3.94
CA ALA A 80 0.02 -4.80 -2.54
C ALA A 80 1.19 -5.39 -1.75
N HIS A 81 1.83 -6.45 -2.27
CA HIS A 81 2.97 -7.09 -1.61
C HIS A 81 4.13 -6.12 -1.37
N ILE A 82 4.50 -5.32 -2.38
CA ILE A 82 5.55 -4.32 -2.26
C ILE A 82 5.18 -3.29 -1.18
N ALA A 83 3.96 -2.77 -1.18
CA ALA A 83 3.52 -1.79 -0.21
C ALA A 83 3.52 -2.34 1.23
N TYR A 84 3.04 -3.58 1.44
CA TYR A 84 3.11 -4.23 2.76
C TYR A 84 4.55 -4.51 3.21
N ARG A 85 5.46 -4.86 2.29
CA ARG A 85 6.88 -5.01 2.60
C ARG A 85 7.51 -3.68 3.03
N LEU A 86 7.17 -2.57 2.37
CA LEU A 86 7.62 -1.24 2.79
C LEU A 86 7.06 -0.86 4.17
N LEU A 87 5.81 -1.19 4.49
CA LEU A 87 5.25 -0.97 5.83
C LEU A 87 6.01 -1.77 6.91
N GLU A 88 6.48 -2.97 6.59
CA GLU A 88 7.32 -3.79 7.47
C GLU A 88 8.68 -3.11 7.74
N ASP A 89 9.31 -2.54 6.70
CA ASP A 89 10.52 -1.72 6.88
C ASP A 89 10.28 -0.47 7.74
N LEU A 90 9.04 0.02 7.77
CA LEU A 90 8.60 1.09 8.68
C LEU A 90 8.16 0.58 10.06
N GLY A 91 8.39 -0.69 10.39
CA GLY A 91 8.15 -1.28 11.71
C GLY A 91 6.71 -1.70 11.98
N MET A 92 5.91 -1.98 10.94
CA MET A 92 4.59 -2.60 11.08
C MET A 92 4.68 -4.11 10.90
N GLU A 93 3.79 -4.87 11.54
CA GLU A 93 3.72 -6.32 11.36
C GLU A 93 2.84 -6.67 10.15
N LYS A 94 3.43 -7.36 9.16
CA LYS A 94 2.74 -7.74 7.92
C LYS A 94 1.60 -8.73 8.19
N ASP A 95 1.81 -9.70 9.07
CA ASP A 95 0.78 -10.70 9.39
C ASP A 95 -0.42 -10.04 10.07
N TRP A 96 -0.17 -9.08 10.96
CA TRP A 96 -1.22 -8.27 11.54
C TRP A 96 -1.98 -7.48 10.47
N LEU A 97 -1.27 -6.79 9.57
CA LEU A 97 -1.86 -5.98 8.51
C LEU A 97 -2.81 -6.77 7.60
N ILE A 98 -2.41 -7.98 7.20
CA ILE A 98 -3.13 -8.76 6.19
C ILE A 98 -4.17 -9.70 6.83
N TYR A 99 -3.82 -10.37 7.93
CA TYR A 99 -4.62 -11.51 8.42
C TYR A 99 -5.35 -11.22 9.74
N GLU A 100 -4.77 -10.45 10.65
CA GLU A 100 -5.34 -10.25 11.99
C GLU A 100 -6.12 -8.94 12.15
N ARG A 101 -5.85 -7.96 11.28
CA ARG A 101 -6.44 -6.63 11.33
C ARG A 101 -7.97 -6.70 11.15
N PRO A 102 -8.76 -6.11 12.07
CA PRO A 102 -10.21 -6.09 11.94
C PRO A 102 -10.67 -5.42 10.64
N ALA A 103 -11.70 -5.99 9.97
CA ALA A 103 -12.23 -5.50 8.70
C ALA A 103 -12.49 -3.97 8.67
N LYS A 104 -13.03 -3.40 9.76
CA LYS A 104 -13.31 -1.95 9.88
C LYS A 104 -12.08 -1.03 9.81
N GLN A 105 -10.87 -1.58 9.93
CA GLN A 105 -9.62 -0.83 9.88
C GLN A 105 -9.01 -0.76 8.48
N TRP A 106 -9.53 -1.55 7.53
CA TRP A 106 -9.11 -1.47 6.12
C TRP A 106 -9.47 -0.11 5.52
N LYS A 107 -8.60 0.39 4.65
CA LYS A 107 -8.71 1.73 4.04
C LYS A 107 -8.51 1.63 2.53
N TYR A 108 -9.59 1.77 1.77
CA TYR A 108 -9.55 1.74 0.31
C TYR A 108 -10.61 2.70 -0.26
N PRO A 109 -10.47 3.16 -1.51
CA PRO A 109 -11.48 3.96 -2.19
C PRO A 109 -12.79 3.18 -2.35
N TYR A 110 -13.92 3.85 -2.08
CA TYR A 110 -15.27 3.31 -2.27
C TYR A 110 -15.55 2.81 -3.71
N ALA A 111 -14.72 3.18 -4.68
CA ALA A 111 -14.81 2.69 -6.06
C ALA A 111 -14.82 1.15 -6.14
N PHE A 112 -14.13 0.45 -5.23
CA PHE A 112 -14.11 -1.03 -5.19
C PHE A 112 -15.26 -1.66 -4.40
N ASP A 113 -16.14 -0.86 -3.79
CA ASP A 113 -17.41 -1.33 -3.23
C ASP A 113 -18.52 -1.44 -4.29
N VAL A 114 -18.27 -0.94 -5.51
CA VAL A 114 -19.19 -1.00 -6.65
C VAL A 114 -18.73 -2.09 -7.62
N PRO A 115 -19.65 -2.89 -8.19
CA PRO A 115 -19.29 -3.85 -9.23
C PRO A 115 -18.61 -3.17 -10.43
N LEU A 116 -17.51 -3.74 -10.89
CA LEU A 116 -16.92 -3.39 -12.18
C LEU A 116 -17.83 -3.98 -13.27
N VAL A 117 -18.33 -3.11 -14.15
CA VAL A 117 -19.17 -3.45 -15.32
C VAL A 117 -18.34 -3.79 -16.54
#